data_AF-A0A6P4AIM1-F1
#
_entry.id   AF-A0A6P4AIM1-F1
#
_cell.length_a   1.000
_cell.length_b   1.000
_cell.length_c   1.000
_cell.angle_alpha   90.00
_cell.angle_beta   90.00
_cell.angle_gamma   90.00
#
_symmetry.space_group_name_H-M   'P 1'
#
loop_
_entity.id
_entity.type
_entity.pdbx_description
1 polymer ?
#
loop_
_entity_poly.entity_id
_entity_poly.type
_entity_poly.pdbx_seq_one_letter_code
_entity_poly.pdbx_strand_id
1 'polypeptide(L)'
;MAPKPTKNETPPSNPPGMFAGMVVFLVPHGVQSRRFQIWKQKLAQMGATIEERLTKRVTHIFAMNPDSLLQQIDGERLSRFKGRVLLYQWIVDSLSSGEKVSEDMYDLKMESEEEYEAEKSKPVKAESVSSGDDDEQSNGKKMKSSAGSPPASNESSLLSKDSYNPPDLNKNITEIFGKLVNIYRALGDDRRSFSYYKAIAVIEKLPFKIQNVEQVKHLPSIGKSMQDHIQEIVTTGKLSKLEHFEKDEKVRTISLFGEVWGIGPATALKLYEKGHRTLDDLKNEDSLTNAQKVGLKYFDDIRQRIPRKEVEEMEILLKKAGEEILPGVVIVCGGSFRRGKASCGDLDVIITYPDGNSHKGFLPKYVKHLKDMKFLREDLVFSTHSEEGTDSGVDTYFGLCTYPGSELRHRIDIKVYPRDIYAFGLIAWTGNDVLNRRLRLLADSKGFRLDDTGLFPATQAAGGKKGAKASASLKFNEEKEVFDFLGFPWLEPHERNL
;
A
#
# COMPACT_ATOMS: atom_id res chain seq x y z
N MET A 1 38.74 36.93 -53.15
CA MET A 1 38.32 37.77 -52.00
C MET A 1 37.30 36.99 -51.20
N ALA A 2 37.64 36.55 -50.00
CA ALA A 2 36.73 35.80 -49.13
C ALA A 2 35.67 36.75 -48.52
N PRO A 3 34.39 36.37 -48.43
CA PRO A 3 33.42 37.08 -47.60
C PRO A 3 33.65 36.73 -46.13
N LYS A 4 33.56 37.75 -45.25
CA LYS A 4 33.69 37.61 -43.80
C LYS A 4 32.56 36.72 -43.22
N PRO A 5 32.84 35.90 -42.20
CA PRO A 5 31.80 35.14 -41.51
C PRO A 5 30.94 36.07 -40.66
N THR A 6 29.62 35.94 -40.83
CA THR A 6 28.59 36.54 -39.99
C THR A 6 28.67 35.99 -38.57
N LYS A 7 28.47 36.86 -37.58
CA LYS A 7 28.40 36.49 -36.15
C LYS A 7 27.32 35.44 -35.95
N ASN A 8 27.69 34.29 -35.37
CA ASN A 8 26.74 33.33 -34.83
C ASN A 8 25.93 34.02 -33.72
N GLU A 9 24.64 34.17 -33.94
CA GLU A 9 23.67 34.42 -32.88
C GLU A 9 23.70 33.24 -31.90
N THR A 10 23.77 33.56 -30.61
CA THR A 10 23.63 32.58 -29.54
C THR A 10 22.20 32.01 -29.59
N PRO A 11 22.03 30.68 -29.47
CA PRO A 11 20.69 30.10 -29.37
C PRO A 11 19.97 30.67 -28.14
N PRO A 12 18.64 30.85 -28.18
CA PRO A 12 17.89 31.37 -27.05
C PRO A 12 18.16 30.49 -25.82
N SER A 13 18.60 31.13 -24.74
CA SER A 13 18.83 30.47 -23.45
C SER A 13 17.59 29.66 -23.08
N ASN A 14 17.78 28.38 -22.73
CA ASN A 14 16.74 27.56 -22.13
C ASN A 14 15.97 28.39 -21.08
N PRO A 15 14.64 28.28 -20.99
CA PRO A 15 13.91 28.96 -19.93
C PRO A 15 14.56 28.62 -18.59
N PRO A 16 14.79 29.60 -17.71
CA PRO A 16 15.39 29.34 -16.41
C PRO A 16 14.59 28.23 -15.73
N GLY A 17 15.28 27.16 -15.32
CA GLY A 17 14.64 26.00 -14.72
C GLY A 17 13.75 26.41 -13.54
N MET A 18 12.76 25.59 -13.19
CA MET A 18 11.71 25.98 -12.26
C MET A 18 12.21 26.49 -10.89
N PHE A 19 13.43 26.13 -10.47
CA PHE A 19 14.05 26.57 -9.22
C PHE A 19 15.17 27.60 -9.41
N ALA A 20 15.25 28.23 -10.58
CA ALA A 20 16.19 29.30 -10.85
C ALA A 20 16.11 30.42 -9.81
N GLY A 21 17.29 30.90 -9.38
CA GLY A 21 17.43 31.93 -8.34
C GLY A 21 17.35 31.40 -6.91
N MET A 22 17.04 30.12 -6.70
CA MET A 22 17.11 29.52 -5.36
C MET A 22 18.55 29.13 -5.02
N VAL A 23 18.98 29.45 -3.81
CA VAL A 23 20.24 28.97 -3.23
C VAL A 23 19.85 28.11 -2.03
N VAL A 24 20.14 26.82 -2.12
CA VAL A 24 19.53 25.81 -1.28
C VAL A 24 20.59 25.15 -0.40
N PHE A 25 20.30 25.05 0.90
CA PHE A 25 21.04 24.22 1.84
C PHE A 25 20.15 23.03 2.27
N LEU A 26 20.66 21.80 2.11
CA LEU A 26 19.93 20.57 2.37
C LEU A 26 20.46 19.91 3.66
N VAL A 27 19.59 19.73 4.66
CA VAL A 27 19.94 19.04 5.91
C VAL A 27 19.84 17.53 5.70
N PRO A 28 20.94 16.76 5.85
CA PRO A 28 20.94 15.33 5.53
C PRO A 28 20.28 14.46 6.60
N HIS A 29 20.14 14.94 7.84
CA HIS A 29 19.58 14.18 8.95
C HIS A 29 18.10 13.80 8.72
N GLY A 30 17.77 12.53 8.93
CA GLY A 30 16.43 11.97 8.71
C GLY A 30 16.11 11.64 7.24
N VAL A 31 17.07 11.78 6.31
CA VAL A 31 16.86 11.48 4.89
C VAL A 31 17.73 10.29 4.45
N GLN A 32 17.13 9.31 3.77
CA GLN A 32 17.89 8.25 3.10
C GLN A 32 18.93 8.82 2.11
N SER A 33 20.17 8.37 2.18
CA SER A 33 21.28 8.93 1.39
C SER A 33 21.00 8.94 -0.12
N ARG A 34 20.33 7.90 -0.65
CA ARG A 34 19.94 7.85 -2.07
C ARG A 34 18.91 8.91 -2.44
N ARG A 35 17.88 9.11 -1.60
CA ARG A 35 16.83 10.12 -1.79
C ARG A 35 17.40 11.53 -1.71
N PHE A 36 18.31 11.76 -0.77
CA PHE A 36 19.05 13.01 -0.62
C PHE A 36 19.83 13.37 -1.90
N GLN A 37 20.58 12.41 -2.48
CA GLN A 37 21.31 12.64 -3.73
C GLN A 37 20.39 12.91 -4.92
N ILE A 38 19.25 12.21 -5.01
CA ILE A 38 18.26 12.45 -6.06
C ILE A 38 17.71 13.88 -5.99
N TRP A 39 17.32 14.36 -4.81
CA TRP A 39 16.82 15.73 -4.65
C TRP A 39 17.88 16.77 -4.98
N LYS A 40 19.11 16.57 -4.51
CA LYS A 40 20.25 17.45 -4.83
C LYS A 40 20.47 17.56 -6.33
N GLN A 41 20.47 16.43 -7.04
CA GLN A 41 20.64 16.41 -8.50
C GLN A 41 19.46 17.06 -9.22
N LYS A 42 18.22 16.81 -8.78
CA LYS A 42 17.01 17.37 -9.41
C LYS A 42 16.90 18.88 -9.24
N LEU A 43 17.16 19.39 -8.05
CA LEU A 43 17.17 20.83 -7.78
C LEU A 43 18.21 21.55 -8.65
N ALA A 44 19.43 21.00 -8.72
CA ALA A 44 20.51 21.54 -9.56
C ALA A 44 20.16 21.49 -11.06
N GLN A 45 19.64 20.35 -11.54
CA GLN A 45 19.18 20.18 -12.92
C GLN A 45 18.10 21.20 -13.30
N MET A 46 17.29 21.62 -12.34
CA MET A 46 16.18 22.56 -12.53
C MET A 46 16.51 23.99 -12.09
N GLY A 47 17.81 24.32 -11.98
CA GLY A 47 18.29 25.71 -11.90
C GLY A 47 18.58 26.25 -10.50
N ALA A 48 18.41 25.44 -9.44
CA ALA A 48 18.83 25.85 -8.10
C ALA A 48 20.35 25.73 -7.91
N THR A 49 20.94 26.61 -7.12
CA THR A 49 22.32 26.48 -6.64
C THR A 49 22.32 25.74 -5.31
N ILE A 50 23.09 24.67 -5.18
CA ILE A 50 23.22 23.93 -3.91
C ILE A 50 24.47 24.36 -3.16
N GLU A 51 24.32 24.71 -1.89
CA GLU A 51 25.42 25.04 -0.98
C GLU A 51 25.64 23.90 0.02
N GLU A 52 26.90 23.52 0.25
CA GLU A 52 27.26 22.49 1.25
C GLU A 52 27.27 23.04 2.68
N ARG A 53 27.16 24.37 2.84
CA ARG A 53 27.19 25.06 4.13
C ARG A 53 26.17 26.19 4.14
N LEU A 54 25.60 26.47 5.31
CA LEU A 54 24.72 27.61 5.49
C LEU A 54 25.52 28.92 5.39
N THR A 55 25.37 29.63 4.27
CA THR A 55 25.98 30.94 4.00
C THR A 55 24.92 32.04 3.88
N LYS A 56 25.33 33.31 3.87
CA LYS A 56 24.41 34.46 3.68
C LYS A 56 23.68 34.46 2.33
N ARG A 57 24.13 33.65 1.36
CA ARG A 57 23.50 33.54 0.03
C ARG A 57 22.34 32.56 0.02
N VAL A 58 22.27 31.66 1.00
CA VAL A 58 21.21 30.65 1.08
C VAL A 58 19.86 31.34 1.24
N THR A 59 18.92 30.99 0.38
CA THR A 59 17.54 31.49 0.40
C THR A 59 16.58 30.46 0.97
N HIS A 60 16.91 29.16 0.87
CA HIS A 60 16.06 28.07 1.33
C HIS A 60 16.87 27.01 2.08
N ILE A 61 16.36 26.59 3.23
CA ILE A 61 16.84 25.42 3.98
C ILE A 61 15.77 24.34 3.89
N PHE A 62 16.16 23.11 3.54
CA PHE A 62 15.26 21.96 3.59
C PHE A 62 15.68 20.97 4.67
N ALA A 63 14.73 20.57 5.51
CA ALA A 63 14.91 19.57 6.55
C ALA A 63 13.69 18.64 6.63
N MET A 64 13.85 17.47 7.26
CA MET A 64 12.75 16.50 7.41
C MET A 64 11.76 16.88 8.51
N ASN A 65 12.26 17.49 9.57
CA ASN A 65 11.51 17.94 10.74
C ASN A 65 12.38 18.93 11.55
N PRO A 66 11.82 19.62 12.56
CA PRO A 66 12.57 20.55 13.40
C PRO A 66 13.78 19.91 14.12
N ASP A 67 13.66 18.66 14.58
CA ASP A 67 14.73 17.97 15.29
C ASP A 67 15.96 17.72 14.39
N SER A 68 15.75 17.23 13.17
CA SER A 68 16.80 17.05 12.16
C SER A 68 17.49 18.37 11.82
N LEU A 69 16.74 19.47 11.79
CA LEU A 69 17.28 20.80 11.54
C LEU A 69 18.21 21.25 12.66
N LEU A 70 17.77 21.13 13.92
CA LEU A 70 18.53 21.53 15.11
C LEU A 70 19.78 20.68 15.35
N GLN A 71 19.80 19.43 14.87
CA GLN A 71 21.02 18.60 14.89
C GLN A 71 22.14 19.17 13.99
N GLN A 72 21.81 19.95 12.97
CA GLN A 72 22.76 20.47 11.99
C GLN A 72 23.01 21.98 12.11
N ILE A 73 22.00 22.74 12.51
CA ILE A 73 22.03 24.21 12.62
C ILE A 73 21.49 24.59 14.00
N ASP A 74 22.32 25.24 14.81
CA ASP A 74 21.90 25.76 16.11
C ASP A 74 20.82 26.86 15.98
N GLY A 75 20.03 27.03 17.04
CA GLY A 75 18.92 27.98 17.07
C GLY A 75 19.34 29.45 16.90
N GLU A 76 20.56 29.82 17.29
CA GLU A 76 21.07 31.18 17.15
C GLU A 76 21.37 31.53 15.67
N ARG A 77 21.92 30.58 14.91
CA ARG A 77 22.13 30.74 13.47
C ARG A 77 20.82 30.69 12.69
N LEU A 78 19.88 29.87 13.15
CA LEU A 78 18.56 29.75 12.52
C LEU A 78 17.71 31.01 12.74
N SER A 79 17.70 31.58 13.95
CA SER A 79 16.98 32.84 14.24
C SER A 79 17.50 34.04 13.44
N ARG A 80 18.78 34.02 13.02
CA ARG A 80 19.39 35.04 12.15
C ARG A 80 19.16 34.79 10.67
N PHE A 81 18.64 33.62 10.28
CA PHE A 81 18.39 33.27 8.90
C PHE A 81 17.13 33.99 8.40
N LYS A 82 17.26 34.71 7.28
CA LYS A 82 16.16 35.51 6.70
C LYS A 82 15.46 34.82 5.53
N GLY A 83 15.88 33.60 5.18
CA GLY A 83 15.28 32.81 4.10
C GLY A 83 14.15 31.92 4.61
N ARG A 84 13.69 31.00 3.76
CA ARG A 84 12.62 30.04 4.11
C ARG A 84 13.22 28.73 4.62
N VAL A 85 12.61 28.17 5.65
CA VAL A 85 12.95 26.87 6.20
C VAL A 85 11.78 25.94 5.93
N LEU A 86 11.96 24.97 5.05
CA LEU A 86 10.87 24.17 4.50
C LEU A 86 11.08 22.67 4.72
N LEU A 87 9.98 21.93 4.76
CA LEU A 87 10.00 20.48 4.67
C LEU A 87 10.48 20.02 3.29
N TYR A 88 11.24 18.91 3.23
CA TYR A 88 11.58 18.24 1.95
C TYR A 88 10.36 17.89 1.10
N GLN A 89 9.19 17.72 1.73
CA GLN A 89 7.93 17.45 1.04
C GLN A 89 7.58 18.54 0.01
N TRP A 90 7.96 19.80 0.23
CA TRP A 90 7.77 20.87 -0.74
C TRP A 90 8.50 20.61 -2.07
N ILE A 91 9.71 20.02 -2.02
CA ILE A 91 10.47 19.64 -3.22
C ILE A 91 9.74 18.53 -3.96
N VAL A 92 9.24 17.53 -3.24
CA VAL A 92 8.50 16.40 -3.83
C VAL A 92 7.26 16.90 -4.55
N ASP A 93 6.49 17.76 -3.91
CA ASP A 93 5.22 18.25 -4.46
C ASP A 93 5.44 19.22 -5.63
N SER A 94 6.46 20.08 -5.55
CA SER A 94 6.87 20.94 -6.67
C SER A 94 7.35 20.13 -7.88
N LEU A 95 8.16 19.10 -7.67
CA LEU A 95 8.62 18.22 -8.75
C LEU A 95 7.47 17.42 -9.37
N SER A 96 6.46 17.07 -8.56
CA SER A 96 5.30 16.29 -9.00
C SER A 96 4.29 17.14 -9.78
N SER A 97 4.10 18.40 -9.39
CA SER A 97 3.24 19.35 -10.11
C SER A 97 3.89 19.92 -11.37
N GLY A 98 5.22 19.98 -11.40
CA GLY A 98 6.00 20.64 -12.46
C GLY A 98 6.12 22.16 -12.29
N GLU A 99 5.66 22.71 -11.17
CA GLU A 99 5.72 24.12 -10.82
C GLU A 99 5.99 24.31 -9.31
N LYS A 100 6.45 25.49 -8.87
CA LYS A 100 6.63 25.74 -7.44
C LYS A 100 5.26 25.79 -6.76
N VAL A 101 4.99 24.85 -5.88
CA VAL A 101 3.79 24.91 -5.03
C VAL A 101 3.98 25.96 -3.92
N SER A 102 2.89 26.43 -3.31
CA SER A 102 2.99 27.42 -2.21
C SER A 102 3.89 26.91 -1.08
N GLU A 103 4.76 27.78 -0.57
CA GLU A 103 5.71 27.49 0.51
C GLU A 103 5.05 27.49 1.90
N ASP A 104 3.92 28.19 2.06
CA ASP A 104 3.34 28.51 3.38
C ASP A 104 2.90 27.27 4.17
N MET A 105 2.50 26.21 3.48
CA MET A 105 2.05 24.94 4.08
C MET A 105 3.20 24.01 4.47
N TYR A 106 4.45 24.38 4.17
CA TYR A 106 5.63 23.55 4.37
C TYR A 106 6.67 24.22 5.28
N ASP A 107 6.32 25.39 5.84
CA ASP A 107 7.19 26.18 6.70
C ASP A 107 7.44 25.43 8.02
N LEU A 108 8.71 25.19 8.31
CA LEU A 108 9.15 24.62 9.57
C LEU A 108 9.22 25.74 10.61
N LYS A 109 8.06 26.08 11.18
CA LYS A 109 8.01 27.02 12.31
C LYS A 109 8.56 26.34 13.56
N MET A 110 9.51 27.01 14.20
CA MET A 110 9.89 26.71 15.58
C MET A 110 8.79 27.25 16.49
N GLU A 111 8.07 26.37 17.19
CA GLU A 111 7.20 26.80 18.28
C GLU A 111 8.10 27.38 19.39
N SER A 112 7.81 28.61 19.82
CA SER A 112 8.43 29.19 21.01
C SER A 112 7.85 28.55 22.26
N GLU A 113 8.69 28.25 23.25
CA GLU A 113 8.33 27.60 24.52
C GLU A 113 7.20 28.30 25.31
N GLU A 114 6.78 29.51 24.92
CA GLU A 114 5.69 30.28 25.56
C GLU A 114 4.27 29.81 25.18
N GLU A 115 4.06 29.14 24.05
CA GLU A 115 2.71 28.71 23.63
C GLU A 115 2.24 27.40 24.31
N TYR A 116 3.17 26.60 24.85
CA TYR A 116 2.86 25.31 25.48
C TYR A 116 2.22 25.44 26.89
N GLU A 117 2.46 26.56 27.59
CA GLU A 117 1.89 26.86 28.92
C GLU A 117 0.48 27.47 28.84
N ALA A 118 0.15 28.14 27.72
CA ALA A 118 -1.13 28.83 27.55
C ALA A 118 -2.31 27.88 27.21
N GLU A 119 -2.04 26.71 26.61
CA GLU A 119 -3.09 25.74 26.26
C GLU A 119 -3.50 24.82 27.42
N LYS A 120 -2.65 24.62 28.44
CA LYS A 120 -3.00 23.84 29.64
C LYS A 120 -3.92 24.57 30.63
N SER A 121 -4.08 25.88 30.49
CA SER A 121 -4.72 26.74 31.51
C SER A 121 -6.13 27.24 31.15
N LYS A 122 -6.78 26.72 30.09
CA LYS A 122 -8.18 27.06 29.78
C LYS A 122 -9.17 25.99 30.26
N PRO A 123 -10.12 26.31 31.15
CA PRO A 123 -11.16 25.37 31.56
C PRO A 123 -12.21 25.23 30.46
N VAL A 124 -12.58 23.99 30.16
CA VAL A 124 -13.68 23.63 29.25
C VAL A 124 -15.00 24.08 29.87
N LYS A 125 -15.63 25.11 29.29
CA LYS A 125 -17.05 25.40 29.52
C LYS A 125 -17.88 24.52 28.58
N ALA A 126 -18.71 23.68 29.18
CA ALA A 126 -19.77 22.97 28.47
C ALA A 126 -20.86 23.99 28.07
N GLU A 127 -21.06 24.18 26.77
CA GLU A 127 -22.25 24.85 26.25
C GLU A 127 -23.26 23.80 25.78
N SER A 128 -24.36 23.78 26.51
CA SER A 128 -25.60 23.08 26.26
C SER A 128 -26.27 23.58 24.98
N VAL A 129 -26.62 22.65 24.11
CA VAL A 129 -27.52 22.91 22.97
C VAL A 129 -28.94 23.08 23.51
N SER A 130 -29.45 24.32 23.41
CA SER A 130 -30.82 24.71 23.68
C SER A 130 -31.72 24.29 22.52
N SER A 131 -32.62 23.34 22.77
CA SER A 131 -33.77 22.99 21.95
C SER A 131 -34.86 24.05 22.09
N GLY A 132 -35.42 24.49 20.95
CA GLY A 132 -36.56 25.40 20.89
C GLY A 132 -37.86 24.76 21.36
N ASP A 133 -38.70 25.64 21.91
CA ASP A 133 -39.98 25.44 22.58
C ASP A 133 -41.04 24.69 21.75
N ASP A 134 -41.85 23.90 22.45
CA ASP A 134 -43.31 23.88 22.26
C ASP A 134 -43.96 23.46 23.58
N ASP A 135 -44.63 24.43 24.21
CA ASP A 135 -45.51 24.27 25.36
C ASP A 135 -46.87 23.72 24.90
N GLU A 136 -47.33 22.60 25.45
CA GLU A 136 -48.77 22.44 25.71
C GLU A 136 -49.06 21.50 26.89
N GLN A 137 -50.04 21.92 27.68
CA GLN A 137 -50.35 21.49 29.03
C GLN A 137 -51.15 20.19 29.16
N SER A 138 -50.99 19.60 30.36
CA SER A 138 -51.98 18.79 31.12
C SER A 138 -52.18 17.36 30.60
N ASN A 139 -52.17 16.29 31.41
CA ASN A 139 -53.03 16.05 32.55
C ASN A 139 -52.57 14.73 33.24
N GLY A 140 -52.87 14.58 34.52
CA GLY A 140 -52.20 13.62 35.40
C GLY A 140 -52.73 12.17 35.41
N LYS A 141 -51.98 11.27 36.08
CA LYS A 141 -52.42 10.48 37.24
C LYS A 141 -51.36 9.46 37.68
N LYS A 142 -51.16 9.40 39.00
CA LYS A 142 -50.39 8.39 39.75
C LYS A 142 -51.01 6.99 39.64
N MET A 143 -50.18 5.94 39.73
CA MET A 143 -50.24 4.77 40.64
C MET A 143 -49.22 3.70 40.17
N LYS A 144 -48.16 3.38 40.93
CA LYS A 144 -47.98 2.44 42.06
C LYS A 144 -47.68 0.97 41.66
N SER A 145 -46.53 0.48 42.15
CA SER A 145 -46.13 -0.93 42.48
C SER A 145 -46.07 -1.95 41.33
N SER A 146 -45.13 -2.91 41.25
CA SER A 146 -44.49 -3.73 42.27
C SER A 146 -43.31 -4.51 41.66
N ALA A 147 -42.41 -4.97 42.52
CA ALA A 147 -41.33 -5.88 42.19
C ALA A 147 -41.84 -7.31 41.96
N GLY A 148 -41.17 -8.04 41.05
CA GLY A 148 -41.35 -9.47 40.85
C GLY A 148 -40.54 -10.01 39.67
N SER A 149 -39.35 -10.56 39.93
CA SER A 149 -38.79 -11.68 39.13
C SER A 149 -39.60 -12.95 39.45
N PRO A 150 -39.74 -14.00 38.60
CA PRO A 150 -38.72 -14.67 37.75
C PRO A 150 -39.36 -15.25 36.44
N PRO A 151 -38.96 -16.39 35.79
CA PRO A 151 -37.71 -17.17 35.70
C PRO A 151 -37.24 -17.43 34.24
N ALA A 152 -36.10 -18.13 34.13
CA ALA A 152 -35.55 -18.69 32.91
C ALA A 152 -36.43 -19.78 32.26
N SER A 153 -36.58 -19.71 30.93
CA SER A 153 -36.41 -20.81 29.96
C SER A 153 -37.05 -20.41 28.62
N ASN A 154 -36.25 -20.24 27.57
CA ASN A 154 -36.47 -20.96 26.32
C ASN A 154 -35.32 -20.77 25.34
N GLU A 155 -34.89 -21.91 24.82
CA GLU A 155 -34.08 -22.08 23.63
C GLU A 155 -34.62 -21.25 22.46
N SER A 156 -33.72 -20.58 21.76
CA SER A 156 -33.83 -20.41 20.32
C SER A 156 -32.43 -20.20 19.78
N SER A 157 -31.84 -21.32 19.37
CA SER A 157 -30.76 -21.35 18.41
C SER A 157 -31.16 -20.52 17.17
N LEU A 158 -30.63 -19.31 17.06
CA LEU A 158 -30.65 -18.56 15.81
C LEU A 158 -29.24 -18.49 15.24
N LEU A 159 -28.92 -19.61 14.58
CA LEU A 159 -28.28 -19.68 13.28
C LEU A 159 -26.89 -19.06 13.20
N SER A 160 -25.90 -19.93 13.40
CA SER A 160 -24.70 -19.96 12.56
C SER A 160 -25.11 -19.72 11.11
N LYS A 161 -24.85 -18.52 10.59
CA LYS A 161 -24.84 -18.29 9.15
C LYS A 161 -23.64 -19.08 8.60
N ASP A 162 -23.88 -20.35 8.29
CA ASP A 162 -23.06 -21.04 7.31
C ASP A 162 -23.03 -20.14 6.07
N SER A 163 -21.83 -19.70 5.71
CA SER A 163 -21.59 -18.89 4.53
C SER A 163 -22.10 -19.68 3.32
N TYR A 164 -23.30 -19.36 2.85
CA TYR A 164 -23.86 -19.93 1.64
C TYR A 164 -22.95 -19.53 0.47
N ASN A 165 -22.07 -20.44 0.09
CA ASN A 165 -21.13 -20.27 -1.01
C ASN A 165 -21.52 -21.25 -2.12
N PRO A 166 -22.56 -20.93 -2.90
CA PRO A 166 -23.05 -21.83 -3.94
C PRO A 166 -21.93 -22.08 -4.96
N PRO A 167 -21.89 -23.28 -5.57
CA PRO A 167 -20.88 -23.58 -6.58
C PRO A 167 -21.01 -22.62 -7.76
N ASP A 168 -19.88 -22.16 -8.29
CA ASP A 168 -19.83 -21.39 -9.54
C ASP A 168 -20.43 -22.22 -10.69
N LEU A 169 -21.63 -21.84 -11.13
CA LEU A 169 -22.36 -22.49 -12.23
C LEU A 169 -21.83 -22.06 -13.61
N ASN A 170 -20.92 -21.09 -13.65
CA ASN A 170 -20.41 -20.43 -14.84
C ASN A 170 -18.87 -20.56 -14.96
N LYS A 171 -18.29 -21.62 -14.38
CA LYS A 171 -16.85 -21.92 -14.43
C LYS A 171 -16.24 -21.85 -15.82
N ASN A 172 -16.99 -22.29 -16.84
CA ASN A 172 -16.54 -22.23 -18.23
C ASN A 172 -16.25 -20.80 -18.73
N ILE A 173 -16.86 -19.78 -18.13
CA ILE A 173 -16.61 -18.36 -18.42
C ILE A 173 -15.56 -17.80 -17.45
N THR A 174 -15.72 -18.06 -16.15
CA THR A 174 -14.85 -17.47 -15.11
C THR A 174 -13.40 -17.95 -15.22
N GLU A 175 -13.16 -19.21 -15.60
CA GLU A 175 -11.81 -19.74 -15.84
C GLU A 175 -11.12 -19.07 -17.04
N ILE A 176 -11.85 -18.89 -18.15
CA ILE A 176 -11.35 -18.20 -19.35
C ILE A 176 -11.03 -16.74 -19.02
N PHE A 177 -11.93 -16.05 -18.32
CA PHE A 177 -11.69 -14.68 -17.88
C PHE A 177 -10.52 -14.60 -16.91
N GLY A 178 -10.37 -15.58 -16.00
CA GLY A 178 -9.24 -15.67 -15.08
C GLY A 178 -7.89 -15.77 -15.79
N LYS A 179 -7.80 -16.55 -16.87
CA LYS A 179 -6.60 -16.58 -17.72
C LYS A 179 -6.32 -15.22 -18.35
N LEU A 180 -7.34 -14.52 -18.86
CA LEU A 180 -7.17 -13.17 -19.41
C LEU A 180 -6.73 -12.15 -18.35
N VAL A 181 -7.26 -12.24 -17.12
CA VAL A 181 -6.82 -11.40 -15.99
C VAL A 181 -5.31 -11.51 -15.79
N ASN A 182 -4.78 -12.73 -15.78
CA ASN A 182 -3.35 -13.01 -15.59
C ASN A 182 -2.50 -12.51 -16.76
N ILE A 183 -2.93 -12.79 -18.00
CA ILE A 183 -2.22 -12.33 -19.21
C ILE A 183 -2.17 -10.80 -19.26
N TYR A 184 -3.30 -10.11 -19.03
CA TYR A 184 -3.31 -8.64 -19.05
C TYR A 184 -2.46 -8.05 -17.93
N ARG A 185 -2.41 -8.65 -16.73
CA ARG A 185 -1.49 -8.24 -15.66
C ARG A 185 -0.04 -8.36 -16.10
N ALA A 186 0.35 -9.51 -16.67
CA ALA A 186 1.71 -9.73 -17.15
C ALA A 186 2.11 -8.75 -18.25
N LEU A 187 1.15 -8.33 -19.10
CA LEU A 187 1.36 -7.31 -20.12
C LEU A 187 1.32 -5.86 -19.58
N GLY A 188 1.07 -5.66 -18.29
CA GLY A 188 0.98 -4.33 -17.66
C GLY A 188 -0.33 -3.58 -17.94
N ASP A 189 -1.38 -4.28 -18.40
CA ASP A 189 -2.71 -3.71 -18.64
C ASP A 189 -3.65 -3.96 -17.46
N ASP A 190 -3.37 -3.26 -16.36
CA ASP A 190 -4.14 -3.37 -15.11
C ASP A 190 -5.61 -2.96 -15.29
N ARG A 191 -5.90 -2.08 -16.25
CA ARG A 191 -7.27 -1.62 -16.51
C ARG A 191 -8.12 -2.75 -17.09
N ARG A 192 -7.64 -3.40 -18.16
CA ARG A 192 -8.39 -4.52 -18.76
C ARG A 192 -8.42 -5.71 -17.82
N SER A 193 -7.29 -6.05 -17.20
CA SER A 193 -7.24 -7.12 -16.19
C SER A 193 -8.31 -6.93 -15.12
N PHE A 194 -8.42 -5.72 -14.56
CA PHE A 194 -9.42 -5.45 -13.53
C PHE A 194 -10.87 -5.51 -14.04
N SER A 195 -11.14 -5.11 -15.28
CA SER A 195 -12.48 -5.23 -15.87
C SER A 195 -12.96 -6.68 -15.92
N TYR A 196 -12.11 -7.61 -16.40
CA TYR A 196 -12.43 -9.05 -16.38
C TYR A 196 -12.60 -9.57 -14.95
N TYR A 197 -11.69 -9.18 -14.06
CA TYR A 197 -11.76 -9.58 -12.65
C TYR A 197 -13.11 -9.19 -12.02
N LYS A 198 -13.59 -7.95 -12.25
CA LYS A 198 -14.91 -7.53 -11.74
C LYS A 198 -16.06 -8.35 -12.34
N ALA A 199 -15.97 -8.69 -13.63
CA ALA A 199 -16.97 -9.49 -14.29
C ALA A 199 -17.03 -10.91 -13.69
N ILE A 200 -15.87 -11.53 -13.40
CA ILE A 200 -15.79 -12.84 -12.74
C ILE A 200 -16.56 -12.82 -11.41
N ALA A 201 -16.30 -11.84 -10.54
CA ALA A 201 -16.94 -11.76 -9.23
C ALA A 201 -18.48 -11.61 -9.29
N VAL A 202 -19.02 -11.07 -10.39
CA VAL A 202 -20.47 -10.99 -10.64
C VAL A 202 -20.99 -12.32 -11.19
N ILE A 203 -20.31 -12.89 -12.19
CA ILE A 203 -20.70 -14.12 -12.89
C ILE A 203 -20.67 -15.34 -11.97
N GLU A 204 -19.65 -15.44 -11.12
CA GLU A 204 -19.44 -16.52 -10.16
C GLU A 204 -20.62 -16.65 -9.16
N LYS A 205 -21.28 -15.53 -8.84
CA LYS A 205 -22.38 -15.46 -7.86
C LYS A 205 -23.77 -15.62 -8.48
N LEU A 206 -23.87 -15.83 -9.79
CA LEU A 206 -25.16 -15.98 -10.43
C LEU A 206 -25.81 -17.33 -10.03
N PRO A 207 -27.11 -17.33 -9.65
CA PRO A 207 -27.80 -18.55 -9.25
C PRO A 207 -28.22 -19.43 -10.45
N PHE A 208 -27.74 -19.11 -11.65
CA PHE A 208 -28.07 -19.81 -12.88
C PHE A 208 -26.84 -19.87 -13.81
N LYS A 209 -26.86 -20.87 -14.70
CA LYS A 209 -25.90 -20.97 -15.80
C LYS A 209 -26.30 -20.01 -16.93
N ILE A 210 -25.36 -19.19 -17.40
CA ILE A 210 -25.57 -18.26 -18.51
C ILE A 210 -25.71 -19.07 -19.80
N GLN A 211 -26.84 -18.91 -20.48
CA GLN A 211 -27.16 -19.55 -21.76
C GLN A 211 -27.24 -18.54 -22.91
N ASN A 212 -27.38 -17.25 -22.60
CA ASN A 212 -27.35 -16.18 -23.57
C ASN A 212 -26.86 -14.88 -22.91
N VAL A 213 -26.32 -13.97 -23.70
CA VAL A 213 -25.79 -12.70 -23.17
C VAL A 213 -26.88 -11.77 -22.63
N GLU A 214 -28.12 -11.92 -23.11
CA GLU A 214 -29.27 -11.10 -22.71
C GLU A 214 -29.57 -11.23 -21.20
N GLN A 215 -29.31 -12.40 -20.60
CA GLN A 215 -29.44 -12.66 -19.16
C GLN A 215 -28.51 -11.78 -18.31
N VAL A 216 -27.40 -11.28 -18.87
CA VAL A 216 -26.34 -10.63 -18.10
C VAL A 216 -25.94 -9.25 -18.62
N LYS A 217 -26.47 -8.81 -19.77
CA LYS A 217 -26.08 -7.54 -20.41
C LYS A 217 -26.36 -6.28 -19.58
N HIS A 218 -27.29 -6.37 -18.61
CA HIS A 218 -27.64 -5.27 -17.71
C HIS A 218 -26.89 -5.31 -16.37
N LEU A 219 -26.11 -6.36 -16.12
CA LEU A 219 -25.41 -6.51 -14.86
C LEU A 219 -24.24 -5.51 -14.75
N PRO A 220 -23.99 -4.99 -13.55
CA PRO A 220 -22.88 -4.08 -13.33
C PRO A 220 -21.55 -4.75 -13.69
N SER A 221 -20.60 -3.97 -14.20
CA SER A 221 -19.27 -4.43 -14.66
C SER A 221 -19.25 -5.29 -15.93
N ILE A 222 -20.39 -5.62 -16.54
CA ILE A 222 -20.47 -6.37 -17.80
C ILE A 222 -20.76 -5.41 -18.97
N GLY A 223 -19.71 -4.77 -19.47
CA GLY A 223 -19.79 -3.88 -20.63
C GLY A 223 -19.82 -4.62 -21.97
N LYS A 224 -20.06 -3.88 -23.07
CA LYS A 224 -20.25 -4.45 -24.43
C LYS A 224 -19.18 -5.46 -24.85
N SER A 225 -17.88 -5.17 -24.65
CA SER A 225 -16.82 -6.13 -24.98
C SER A 225 -16.90 -7.43 -24.16
N MET A 226 -17.30 -7.37 -22.88
CA MET A 226 -17.48 -8.58 -22.08
C MET A 226 -18.72 -9.35 -22.50
N GLN A 227 -19.78 -8.64 -22.90
CA GLN A 227 -20.98 -9.25 -23.47
C GLN A 227 -20.63 -10.06 -24.73
N ASP A 228 -19.84 -9.48 -25.64
CA ASP A 228 -19.41 -10.16 -26.85
C ASP A 228 -18.58 -11.42 -26.53
N HIS A 229 -17.66 -11.35 -25.56
CA HIS A 229 -16.88 -12.51 -25.12
C HIS A 229 -17.74 -13.59 -24.44
N ILE A 230 -18.70 -13.20 -23.57
CA ILE A 230 -19.63 -14.15 -22.95
C ILE A 230 -20.45 -14.85 -24.02
N GLN A 231 -20.96 -14.10 -25.00
CA GLN A 231 -21.73 -14.69 -26.09
C GLN A 231 -20.90 -15.68 -26.90
N GLU A 232 -19.65 -15.36 -27.21
CA GLU A 232 -18.73 -16.26 -27.90
C GLU A 232 -18.47 -17.55 -27.10
N ILE A 233 -18.16 -17.42 -25.80
CA ILE A 233 -17.89 -18.56 -24.92
C ILE A 233 -19.11 -19.46 -24.78
N VAL A 234 -20.29 -18.88 -24.63
CA VAL A 234 -21.53 -19.64 -24.50
C VAL A 234 -21.87 -20.37 -25.80
N THR A 235 -21.62 -19.75 -26.96
CA THR A 235 -21.90 -20.37 -28.27
C THR A 235 -20.87 -21.44 -28.64
N THR A 236 -19.59 -21.21 -28.37
CA THR A 236 -18.49 -22.02 -28.92
C THR A 236 -17.74 -22.86 -27.88
N GLY A 237 -17.93 -22.57 -26.58
CA GLY A 237 -17.13 -23.12 -25.49
C GLY A 237 -15.71 -22.52 -25.38
N LYS A 238 -15.36 -21.54 -26.21
CA LYS A 238 -14.01 -20.99 -26.32
C LYS A 238 -14.02 -19.47 -26.48
N LEU A 239 -12.84 -18.86 -26.41
CA LEU A 239 -12.65 -17.43 -26.66
C LEU A 239 -11.45 -17.21 -27.58
N SER A 240 -11.71 -16.77 -28.81
CA SER A 240 -10.70 -16.52 -29.84
C SER A 240 -9.62 -15.56 -29.37
N LYS A 241 -9.98 -14.58 -28.54
CA LYS A 241 -9.03 -13.64 -27.94
C LYS A 241 -8.00 -14.33 -27.05
N LEU A 242 -8.44 -15.28 -26.23
CA LEU A 242 -7.56 -16.07 -25.38
C LEU A 242 -6.69 -17.00 -26.24
N GLU A 243 -7.26 -17.69 -27.23
CA GLU A 243 -6.49 -18.56 -28.13
C GLU A 243 -5.40 -17.78 -28.88
N HIS A 244 -5.69 -16.54 -29.30
CA HIS A 244 -4.70 -15.67 -29.92
C HIS A 244 -3.54 -15.34 -28.96
N PHE A 245 -3.84 -14.97 -27.72
CA PHE A 245 -2.80 -14.73 -26.71
C PHE A 245 -2.00 -15.99 -26.36
N GLU A 246 -2.63 -17.15 -26.29
CA GLU A 246 -1.95 -18.43 -26.04
C GLU A 246 -1.05 -18.85 -27.21
N LYS A 247 -1.29 -18.36 -28.44
CA LYS A 247 -0.44 -18.64 -29.62
C LYS A 247 0.66 -17.59 -29.82
N ASP A 248 0.43 -16.34 -29.40
CA ASP A 248 1.39 -15.25 -29.53
C ASP A 248 2.65 -15.51 -28.68
N GLU A 249 3.80 -15.61 -29.34
CA GLU A 249 5.09 -15.88 -28.68
C GLU A 249 5.49 -14.78 -27.69
N LYS A 250 5.23 -13.51 -28.04
CA LYS A 250 5.56 -12.37 -27.19
C LYS A 250 4.73 -12.41 -25.92
N VAL A 251 3.43 -12.64 -26.04
CA VAL A 251 2.52 -12.71 -24.89
C VAL A 251 2.91 -13.88 -23.99
N ARG A 252 3.17 -15.07 -24.55
CA ARG A 252 3.62 -16.23 -23.78
C ARG A 252 4.93 -15.97 -23.04
N THR A 253 5.91 -15.39 -23.71
CA THR A 253 7.23 -15.12 -23.12
C THR A 253 7.14 -14.09 -22.00
N ILE A 254 6.45 -12.96 -22.24
CA ILE A 254 6.28 -11.91 -21.23
C ILE A 254 5.50 -12.44 -20.03
N SER A 255 4.49 -13.29 -20.26
CA SER A 255 3.74 -13.94 -19.18
C SER A 255 4.62 -14.86 -18.35
N LEU A 256 5.41 -15.73 -19.00
CA LEU A 256 6.35 -16.63 -18.33
C LEU A 256 7.37 -15.86 -17.48
N PHE A 257 7.98 -14.81 -18.03
CA PHE A 257 8.95 -14.01 -17.29
C PHE A 257 8.31 -13.26 -16.13
N GLY A 258 7.08 -12.77 -16.30
CA GLY A 258 6.32 -12.10 -15.25
C GLY A 258 5.93 -13.00 -14.07
N GLU A 259 6.00 -14.34 -14.22
CA GLU A 259 5.79 -15.28 -13.10
C GLU A 259 7.01 -15.37 -12.18
N VAL A 260 8.20 -14.97 -12.63
CA VAL A 260 9.43 -14.99 -11.81
C VAL A 260 9.35 -13.86 -10.78
N TRP A 261 9.59 -14.20 -9.51
CA TRP A 261 9.53 -13.22 -8.43
C TRP A 261 10.44 -12.01 -8.71
N GLY A 262 9.89 -10.80 -8.55
CA GLY A 262 10.60 -9.55 -8.79
C GLY A 262 10.68 -9.11 -10.25
N ILE A 263 10.17 -9.89 -11.21
CA ILE A 263 10.08 -9.49 -12.63
C ILE A 263 8.67 -8.98 -12.93
N GLY A 264 8.53 -7.66 -13.09
CA GLY A 264 7.28 -7.03 -13.54
C GLY A 264 7.20 -6.86 -15.07
N PRO A 265 6.05 -6.39 -15.60
CA PRO A 265 5.80 -6.25 -17.04
C PRO A 265 6.89 -5.50 -17.82
N ALA A 266 7.41 -4.41 -17.24
CA ALA A 266 8.46 -3.62 -17.86
C ALA A 266 9.79 -4.37 -17.97
N THR A 267 10.13 -5.18 -16.96
CA THR A 267 11.35 -6.00 -16.97
C THR A 267 11.16 -7.19 -17.91
N ALA A 268 10.01 -7.87 -17.86
CA ALA A 268 9.69 -8.97 -18.76
C ALA A 268 9.75 -8.56 -20.24
N LEU A 269 9.21 -7.37 -20.58
CA LEU A 269 9.30 -6.82 -21.93
C LEU A 269 10.76 -6.56 -22.35
N LYS A 270 11.58 -5.97 -21.47
CA LYS A 270 13.01 -5.74 -21.76
C LYS A 270 13.77 -7.04 -22.00
N LEU A 271 13.48 -8.08 -21.22
CA LEU A 271 14.10 -9.41 -21.40
C LEU A 271 13.68 -10.03 -22.73
N TYR A 272 12.41 -9.91 -23.10
CA TYR A 272 11.92 -10.34 -24.42
C TYR A 272 12.62 -9.58 -25.57
N GLU A 273 12.76 -8.26 -25.45
CA GLU A 273 13.43 -7.39 -26.43
C GLU A 273 14.92 -7.71 -26.58
N LYS A 274 15.56 -8.24 -25.52
CA LYS A 274 16.94 -8.77 -25.57
C LYS A 274 17.07 -10.12 -26.30
N GLY A 275 15.97 -10.75 -26.67
CA GLY A 275 15.95 -12.03 -27.38
C GLY A 275 15.66 -13.25 -26.51
N HIS A 276 15.48 -13.08 -25.19
CA HIS A 276 15.16 -14.19 -24.30
C HIS A 276 13.74 -14.71 -24.54
N ARG A 277 13.56 -16.03 -24.48
CA ARG A 277 12.28 -16.74 -24.69
C ARG A 277 11.96 -17.75 -23.59
N THR A 278 12.96 -18.24 -22.87
CA THR A 278 12.83 -19.29 -21.86
C THR A 278 13.42 -18.84 -20.51
N LEU A 279 13.05 -19.53 -19.43
CA LEU A 279 13.65 -19.28 -18.11
C LEU A 279 15.14 -19.64 -18.08
N ASP A 280 15.58 -20.59 -18.93
CA ASP A 280 17.00 -20.96 -19.04
C ASP A 280 17.83 -19.81 -19.61
N ASP A 281 17.28 -19.04 -20.55
CA ASP A 281 17.95 -17.87 -21.12
C ASP A 281 18.26 -16.82 -20.03
N LEU A 282 17.45 -16.79 -18.97
CA LEU A 282 17.59 -15.85 -17.86
C LEU A 282 18.68 -16.25 -16.85
N LYS A 283 19.17 -17.50 -16.86
CA LYS A 283 20.16 -17.99 -15.87
C LYS A 283 21.47 -17.21 -15.91
N ASN A 284 21.86 -16.73 -17.10
CA ASN A 284 23.08 -15.96 -17.32
C ASN A 284 22.80 -14.48 -17.61
N GLU A 285 21.60 -13.97 -17.28
CA GLU A 285 21.26 -12.57 -17.50
C GLU A 285 21.78 -11.69 -16.36
N ASP A 286 22.82 -10.90 -16.66
CA ASP A 286 23.51 -10.06 -15.69
C ASP A 286 22.67 -8.88 -15.18
N SER A 287 21.67 -8.42 -15.95
CA SER A 287 20.81 -7.31 -15.50
C SER A 287 19.77 -7.70 -14.45
N LEU A 288 19.63 -8.99 -14.13
CA LEU A 288 18.76 -9.43 -13.04
C LEU A 288 19.34 -9.02 -11.69
N THR A 289 18.48 -8.50 -10.81
CA THR A 289 18.83 -8.25 -9.42
C THR A 289 19.09 -9.57 -8.69
N ASN A 290 19.82 -9.54 -7.57
CA ASN A 290 20.03 -10.75 -6.76
C ASN A 290 18.72 -11.42 -6.38
N ALA A 291 17.72 -10.63 -5.99
CA ALA A 291 16.41 -11.13 -5.60
C ALA A 291 15.65 -11.75 -6.78
N GLN A 292 15.78 -11.21 -8.00
CA GLN A 292 15.25 -11.85 -9.22
C GLN A 292 15.97 -13.15 -9.54
N LYS A 293 17.28 -13.24 -9.35
CA LYS A 293 18.07 -14.48 -9.53
C LYS A 293 17.65 -15.56 -8.52
N VAL A 294 17.40 -15.19 -7.27
CA VAL A 294 16.83 -16.10 -6.25
C VAL A 294 15.41 -16.54 -6.66
N GLY A 295 14.57 -15.60 -7.09
CA GLY A 295 13.23 -15.90 -7.61
C GLY A 295 13.23 -16.86 -8.80
N LEU A 296 14.20 -16.73 -9.70
CA LEU A 296 14.41 -17.64 -10.82
C LEU A 296 14.90 -19.02 -10.36
N LYS A 297 15.85 -19.05 -9.41
CA LYS A 297 16.43 -20.29 -8.87
C LYS A 297 15.39 -21.18 -8.21
N TYR A 298 14.46 -20.59 -7.46
CA TYR A 298 13.42 -21.30 -6.72
C TYR A 298 12.04 -21.15 -7.35
N PHE A 299 11.98 -20.89 -8.66
CA PHE A 299 10.73 -20.62 -9.38
C PHE A 299 9.68 -21.71 -9.18
N ASP A 300 10.05 -22.98 -9.29
CA ASP A 300 9.11 -24.09 -9.12
C ASP A 300 8.69 -24.29 -7.67
N ASP A 301 9.61 -24.09 -6.71
CA ASP A 301 9.33 -24.22 -5.28
C ASP A 301 8.27 -23.21 -4.83
N ILE A 302 8.49 -21.93 -5.12
CA ILE A 302 7.65 -20.83 -4.60
C ILE A 302 6.28 -20.75 -5.27
N ARG A 303 6.05 -21.51 -6.34
CA ARG A 303 4.73 -21.68 -6.98
C ARG A 303 3.87 -22.70 -6.25
N GLN A 304 4.47 -23.59 -5.46
CA GLN A 304 3.73 -24.62 -4.75
C GLN A 304 2.91 -24.00 -3.62
N ARG A 305 1.67 -24.47 -3.50
CA ARG A 305 0.73 -24.04 -2.47
C ARG A 305 1.11 -24.69 -1.15
N ILE A 306 1.08 -23.91 -0.08
CA ILE A 306 1.35 -24.36 1.28
C ILE A 306 0.03 -24.87 1.89
N PRO A 307 -0.06 -26.13 2.35
CA PRO A 307 -1.22 -26.61 3.09
C PRO A 307 -1.50 -25.73 4.31
N ARG A 308 -2.77 -25.43 4.60
CA ARG A 308 -3.13 -24.57 5.75
C ARG A 308 -2.51 -25.06 7.07
N LYS A 309 -2.54 -26.38 7.31
CA LYS A 309 -1.98 -26.99 8.52
C LYS A 309 -0.49 -26.68 8.72
N GLU A 310 0.29 -26.68 7.65
CA GLU A 310 1.71 -26.31 7.73
C GLU A 310 1.88 -24.83 8.12
N VAL A 311 1.01 -23.95 7.61
CA VAL A 311 1.01 -22.54 8.01
C VAL A 311 0.62 -22.36 9.49
N GLU A 312 -0.33 -23.16 10.01
CA GLU A 312 -0.70 -23.14 11.43
C GLU A 312 0.50 -23.51 12.33
N GLU A 313 1.23 -24.56 11.96
CA GLU A 313 2.42 -25.00 12.69
C GLU A 313 3.57 -23.97 12.60
N MET A 314 3.78 -23.38 11.42
CA MET A 314 4.76 -22.31 11.23
C MET A 314 4.37 -21.02 11.99
N GLU A 315 3.08 -20.68 12.07
CA GLU A 315 2.61 -19.52 12.86
C GLU A 315 2.95 -19.69 14.35
N ILE A 316 2.75 -20.90 14.90
CA ILE A 316 3.12 -21.20 16.30
C ILE A 316 4.63 -21.01 16.51
N LEU A 317 5.45 -21.51 15.59
CA LEU A 317 6.91 -21.35 15.63
C LEU A 317 7.31 -19.87 15.58
N LEU A 318 6.74 -19.11 14.66
CA LEU A 318 7.01 -17.67 14.48
C LEU A 318 6.63 -16.88 15.74
N LYS A 319 5.44 -17.12 16.30
CA LYS A 319 4.99 -16.47 17.55
C LYS A 319 5.94 -16.77 18.71
N LYS A 320 6.35 -18.03 18.87
CA LYS A 320 7.29 -18.43 19.93
C LYS A 320 8.64 -17.75 19.77
N ALA A 321 9.21 -17.78 18.55
CA ALA A 321 10.47 -17.13 18.22
C ALA A 321 10.42 -15.61 18.47
N GLY A 322 9.27 -14.97 18.24
CA GLY A 322 9.08 -13.54 18.54
C GLY A 322 9.07 -13.26 20.04
N GLU A 323 8.32 -14.06 20.80
CA GLU A 323 8.19 -13.92 22.26
C GLU A 323 9.53 -14.11 22.99
N GLU A 324 10.40 -15.00 22.49
CA GLU A 324 11.75 -15.19 23.02
C GLU A 324 12.66 -13.96 22.85
N ILE A 325 12.40 -13.12 21.83
CA ILE A 325 13.19 -11.91 21.54
C ILE A 325 12.60 -10.70 22.25
N LEU A 326 11.27 -10.55 22.20
CA LEU A 326 10.56 -9.40 22.74
C LEU A 326 9.23 -9.89 23.35
N PRO A 327 9.19 -10.16 24.66
CA PRO A 327 7.98 -10.61 25.33
C PRO A 327 6.82 -9.63 25.15
N GLY A 328 5.65 -10.13 24.75
CA GLY A 328 4.47 -9.31 24.45
C GLY A 328 4.39 -8.78 23.02
N VAL A 329 5.29 -9.20 22.12
CA VAL A 329 5.20 -8.87 20.70
C VAL A 329 3.95 -9.50 20.08
N VAL A 330 3.24 -8.73 19.26
CA VAL A 330 2.05 -9.20 18.56
C VAL A 330 2.45 -9.64 17.16
N ILE A 331 2.29 -10.93 16.87
CA ILE A 331 2.57 -11.52 15.55
C ILE A 331 1.29 -12.18 15.04
N VAL A 332 0.87 -11.79 13.83
CA VAL A 332 -0.33 -12.33 13.17
C VAL A 332 0.03 -12.80 11.76
N CYS A 333 -0.31 -14.05 11.43
CA CYS A 333 -0.28 -14.48 10.04
C CYS A 333 -1.51 -13.93 9.29
N GLY A 334 -1.28 -13.12 8.26
CA GLY A 334 -2.27 -12.44 7.44
C GLY A 334 -2.70 -13.25 6.22
N GLY A 335 -2.94 -12.54 5.13
CA GLY A 335 -3.08 -13.10 3.80
C GLY A 335 -4.22 -14.08 3.64
N SER A 336 -4.00 -15.02 2.71
CA SER A 336 -4.95 -16.12 2.48
C SER A 336 -5.16 -17.01 3.71
N PHE A 337 -4.18 -17.09 4.61
CA PHE A 337 -4.29 -17.81 5.86
C PHE A 337 -5.34 -17.19 6.79
N ARG A 338 -5.23 -15.89 7.07
CA ARG A 338 -6.19 -15.17 7.92
C ARG A 338 -7.59 -15.14 7.32
N ARG A 339 -7.70 -15.16 5.99
CA ARG A 339 -8.99 -15.27 5.27
C ARG A 339 -9.56 -16.69 5.21
N GLY A 340 -8.99 -17.66 5.92
CA GLY A 340 -9.56 -19.01 6.05
C GLY A 340 -9.40 -19.91 4.83
N LYS A 341 -8.46 -19.63 3.90
CA LYS A 341 -8.22 -20.53 2.76
C LYS A 341 -7.59 -21.85 3.22
N ALA A 342 -7.93 -22.94 2.52
CA ALA A 342 -7.43 -24.30 2.76
C ALA A 342 -5.96 -24.50 2.39
N SER A 343 -5.40 -23.60 1.58
CA SER A 343 -3.97 -23.51 1.29
C SER A 343 -3.56 -22.05 1.17
N CYS A 344 -2.26 -21.77 1.20
CA CYS A 344 -1.66 -20.44 1.10
C CYS A 344 -0.62 -20.39 -0.02
N GLY A 345 -0.29 -19.19 -0.52
CA GLY A 345 0.75 -19.00 -1.55
C GLY A 345 2.09 -18.69 -0.89
N ASP A 346 2.01 -17.97 0.21
CA ASP A 346 3.08 -17.43 1.01
C ASP A 346 2.60 -17.30 2.47
N LEU A 347 3.54 -16.94 3.35
CA LEU A 347 3.29 -16.54 4.72
C LEU A 347 3.39 -15.02 4.82
N ASP A 348 2.24 -14.35 4.94
CA ASP A 348 2.19 -12.94 5.32
C ASP A 348 2.25 -12.82 6.84
N VAL A 349 3.26 -12.17 7.40
CA VAL A 349 3.47 -12.03 8.85
C VAL A 349 3.46 -10.55 9.22
N ILE A 350 2.44 -10.13 9.95
CA ILE A 350 2.26 -8.75 10.40
C ILE A 350 2.59 -8.69 11.88
N ILE A 351 3.49 -7.79 12.24
CA ILE A 351 4.05 -7.66 13.57
C ILE A 351 3.83 -6.24 14.09
N THR A 352 3.53 -6.11 15.38
CA THR A 352 3.55 -4.83 16.09
C THR A 352 3.89 -5.06 17.57
N TYR A 353 4.06 -3.96 18.30
CA TYR A 353 4.21 -4.01 19.76
C TYR A 353 3.29 -2.97 20.42
N PRO A 354 2.59 -3.30 21.53
CA PRO A 354 1.53 -2.46 22.10
C PRO A 354 1.95 -1.02 22.48
N ASP A 355 3.19 -0.81 22.93
CA ASP A 355 3.66 0.50 23.40
C ASP A 355 4.02 1.50 22.28
N GLY A 356 3.94 1.08 21.02
CA GLY A 356 4.25 1.91 19.86
C GLY A 356 5.73 2.26 19.68
N ASN A 357 6.65 1.74 20.49
CA ASN A 357 8.08 2.08 20.49
C ASN A 357 9.01 0.87 20.49
N SER A 358 8.72 -0.18 21.27
CA SER A 358 9.61 -1.34 21.42
C SER A 358 9.70 -2.24 20.18
N HIS A 359 8.84 -2.00 19.17
CA HIS A 359 8.96 -2.64 17.87
C HIS A 359 10.21 -2.19 17.08
N LYS A 360 10.80 -1.02 17.41
CA LYS A 360 11.96 -0.46 16.70
C LYS A 360 13.18 -1.38 16.87
N GLY A 361 13.83 -1.71 15.76
CA GLY A 361 14.99 -2.63 15.74
C GLY A 361 14.65 -4.10 16.06
N PHE A 362 13.37 -4.47 16.10
CA PHE A 362 12.95 -5.85 16.30
C PHE A 362 13.24 -6.72 15.07
N LEU A 363 12.94 -6.23 13.85
CA LEU A 363 13.03 -7.04 12.64
C LEU A 363 14.43 -7.65 12.40
N PRO A 364 15.56 -6.92 12.56
CA PRO A 364 16.88 -7.50 12.41
C PRO A 364 17.20 -8.63 13.37
N LYS A 365 16.79 -8.50 14.63
CA LYS A 365 16.98 -9.54 15.65
C LYS A 365 16.15 -10.78 15.30
N TYR A 366 14.90 -10.56 14.89
CA TYR A 366 13.96 -11.62 14.53
C TYR A 366 14.39 -12.39 13.28
N VAL A 367 14.76 -11.68 12.20
CA VAL A 367 15.28 -12.31 10.97
C VAL A 367 16.55 -13.10 11.26
N LYS A 368 17.47 -12.56 12.06
CA LYS A 368 18.69 -13.28 12.47
C LYS A 368 18.35 -14.58 13.20
N HIS A 369 17.48 -14.51 14.21
CA HIS A 369 17.08 -15.67 15.00
C HIS A 369 16.41 -16.77 14.14
N LEU A 370 15.51 -16.39 13.22
CA LEU A 370 14.87 -17.34 12.31
C LEU A 370 15.87 -17.95 11.31
N LYS A 371 16.93 -17.24 10.92
CA LYS A 371 18.03 -17.79 10.11
C LYS A 371 18.90 -18.76 10.90
N ASP A 372 19.20 -18.45 12.16
CA ASP A 372 19.97 -19.33 13.06
C ASP A 372 19.24 -20.67 13.26
N MET A 373 17.91 -20.63 13.32
CA MET A 373 17.03 -21.81 13.32
C MET A 373 16.88 -22.50 11.95
N LYS A 374 17.50 -21.96 10.90
CA LYS A 374 17.37 -22.40 9.50
C LYS A 374 15.93 -22.39 8.98
N PHE A 375 15.06 -21.58 9.57
CA PHE A 375 13.69 -21.37 9.08
C PHE A 375 13.69 -20.43 7.87
N LEU A 376 14.36 -19.27 7.99
CA LEU A 376 14.63 -18.37 6.85
C LEU A 376 15.88 -18.84 6.10
N ARG A 377 15.81 -18.84 4.77
CA ARG A 377 16.85 -19.39 3.88
C ARG A 377 17.45 -18.34 2.96
N GLU A 378 16.61 -17.55 2.30
CA GLU A 378 17.05 -16.62 1.25
C GLU A 378 16.41 -15.24 1.46
N ASP A 379 17.19 -14.19 1.21
CA ASP A 379 16.73 -12.81 1.32
C ASP A 379 16.36 -12.24 -0.05
N LEU A 380 15.23 -11.54 -0.11
CA LEU A 380 14.76 -10.87 -1.32
C LEU A 380 14.68 -9.35 -1.12
N VAL A 381 14.06 -8.89 -0.04
CA VAL A 381 13.98 -7.47 0.35
C VAL A 381 14.20 -7.35 1.84
N PHE A 382 14.95 -6.34 2.27
CA PHE A 382 15.12 -6.00 3.68
C PHE A 382 15.23 -4.48 3.83
N SER A 383 14.32 -3.85 4.58
CA SER A 383 14.42 -2.46 5.05
C SER A 383 14.07 -2.31 6.53
N THR A 384 14.76 -1.38 7.21
CA THR A 384 14.65 -1.10 8.66
C THR A 384 14.29 0.37 8.90
N HIS A 385 13.14 0.78 8.38
CA HIS A 385 12.64 2.15 8.44
C HIS A 385 12.36 2.68 9.85
N SER A 386 12.09 1.80 10.80
CA SER A 386 11.88 2.12 12.22
C SER A 386 13.13 2.69 12.89
N GLU A 387 14.32 2.29 12.43
CA GLU A 387 15.62 2.78 12.90
C GLU A 387 16.18 3.91 12.00
N GLU A 388 15.88 3.88 10.70
CA GLU A 388 16.33 4.90 9.73
C GLU A 388 15.56 6.23 9.81
N GLY A 389 14.44 6.28 10.55
CA GLY A 389 13.63 7.50 10.73
C GLY A 389 12.87 7.95 9.48
N THR A 390 12.47 7.01 8.62
CA THR A 390 11.73 7.33 7.38
C THR A 390 10.21 7.47 7.61
N ASP A 391 9.52 8.10 6.64
CA ASP A 391 8.13 8.58 6.74
C ASP A 391 7.07 7.59 7.30
N SER A 392 7.26 6.26 7.22
CA SER A 392 6.26 5.29 7.71
C SER A 392 6.66 4.52 8.98
N GLY A 393 7.95 4.45 9.31
CA GLY A 393 8.46 3.59 10.40
C GLY A 393 8.24 2.09 10.21
N VAL A 394 7.83 1.62 9.01
CA VAL A 394 7.48 0.21 8.76
C VAL A 394 8.69 -0.59 8.28
N ASP A 395 9.14 -1.55 9.08
CA ASP A 395 10.21 -2.47 8.66
C ASP A 395 9.64 -3.56 7.75
N THR A 396 10.41 -3.95 6.74
CA THR A 396 9.98 -4.93 5.73
C THR A 396 11.07 -5.97 5.50
N TYR A 397 10.69 -7.25 5.56
CA TYR A 397 11.54 -8.36 5.11
C TYR A 397 10.73 -9.27 4.18
N PHE A 398 11.21 -9.46 2.96
CA PHE A 398 10.70 -10.46 2.04
C PHE A 398 11.80 -11.50 1.82
N GLY A 399 11.45 -12.78 1.93
CA GLY A 399 12.43 -13.86 1.77
C GLY A 399 11.78 -15.17 1.39
N LEU A 400 12.58 -16.23 1.51
CA LEU A 400 12.17 -17.62 1.39
C LEU A 400 12.42 -18.35 2.71
N CYS A 401 11.44 -19.12 3.15
CA CYS A 401 11.48 -19.99 4.31
C CYS A 401 11.29 -21.45 3.92
N THR A 402 11.48 -22.35 4.88
CA THR A 402 11.21 -23.77 4.75
C THR A 402 10.36 -24.25 5.92
N TYR A 403 9.39 -25.11 5.65
CA TYR A 403 8.74 -25.89 6.71
C TYR A 403 9.80 -26.74 7.43
N PRO A 404 9.78 -26.85 8.78
CA PRO A 404 10.78 -27.62 9.53
C PRO A 404 10.97 -29.05 8.99
N GLY A 405 12.20 -29.41 8.64
CA GLY A 405 12.52 -30.72 8.06
C GLY A 405 12.32 -30.84 6.54
N SER A 406 11.88 -29.76 5.88
CA SER A 406 11.79 -29.66 4.42
C SER A 406 12.93 -28.82 3.84
N GLU A 407 13.29 -29.08 2.58
CA GLU A 407 14.15 -28.22 1.77
C GLU A 407 13.37 -27.40 0.73
N LEU A 408 12.05 -27.57 0.66
CA LEU A 408 11.20 -26.82 -0.26
C LEU A 408 11.09 -25.35 0.17
N ARG A 409 11.34 -24.41 -0.75
CA ARG A 409 11.27 -22.98 -0.45
C ARG A 409 9.85 -22.46 -0.58
N HIS A 410 9.38 -21.79 0.46
CA HIS A 410 8.12 -21.04 0.44
C HIS A 410 8.38 -19.55 0.66
N ARG A 411 7.56 -18.71 0.04
CA ARG A 411 7.63 -17.26 0.22
C ARG A 411 7.15 -16.87 1.63
N ILE A 412 7.86 -15.93 2.24
CA ILE A 412 7.47 -15.30 3.50
C ILE A 412 7.72 -13.80 3.41
N ASP A 413 6.73 -13.04 3.86
CA ASP A 413 6.73 -11.59 3.90
C ASP A 413 6.45 -11.13 5.33
N ILE A 414 7.42 -10.46 5.94
CA ILE A 414 7.33 -9.95 7.30
C ILE A 414 7.26 -8.42 7.24
N LYS A 415 6.29 -7.88 7.96
CA LYS A 415 6.11 -6.45 8.15
C LYS A 415 6.02 -6.11 9.62
N VAL A 416 6.80 -5.14 10.07
CA VAL A 416 6.71 -4.63 11.45
C VAL A 416 6.16 -3.20 11.40
N TYR A 417 4.99 -3.02 12.00
CA TYR A 417 4.27 -1.74 12.03
C TYR A 417 4.36 -1.07 13.41
N PRO A 418 4.58 0.26 13.45
CA PRO A 418 4.21 1.07 14.60
C PRO A 418 2.74 0.84 14.99
N ARG A 419 2.44 0.92 16.29
CA ARG A 419 1.12 0.54 16.83
C ARG A 419 -0.02 1.38 16.27
N ASP A 420 0.21 2.67 16.06
CA ASP A 420 -0.77 3.66 15.60
C ASP A 420 -1.19 3.50 14.14
N ILE A 421 -0.39 2.78 13.34
CA ILE A 421 -0.72 2.47 11.93
C ILE A 421 -0.95 0.98 11.67
N TYR A 422 -0.82 0.14 12.70
CA TYR A 422 -0.95 -1.33 12.59
C TYR A 422 -2.29 -1.77 12.00
N ALA A 423 -3.40 -1.10 12.31
CA ALA A 423 -4.72 -1.45 11.78
C ALA A 423 -4.77 -1.40 10.23
N PHE A 424 -4.13 -0.39 9.63
CA PHE A 424 -4.07 -0.25 8.18
C PHE A 424 -3.21 -1.34 7.53
N GLY A 425 -2.08 -1.66 8.17
CA GLY A 425 -1.23 -2.79 7.80
C GLY A 425 -2.00 -4.09 7.85
N LEU A 426 -2.74 -4.35 8.93
CA LEU A 426 -3.52 -5.57 9.08
C LEU A 426 -4.60 -5.71 8.01
N ILE A 427 -5.31 -4.63 7.65
CA ILE A 427 -6.27 -4.65 6.54
C ILE A 427 -5.57 -4.99 5.22
N ALA A 428 -4.49 -4.25 4.90
CA ALA A 428 -3.78 -4.38 3.64
C ALA A 428 -3.21 -5.79 3.46
N TRP A 429 -2.59 -6.34 4.50
CA TRP A 429 -1.93 -7.64 4.46
C TRP A 429 -2.89 -8.80 4.75
N THR A 430 -4.11 -8.55 5.26
CA THR A 430 -5.19 -9.56 5.25
C THR A 430 -5.81 -9.66 3.86
N GLY A 431 -6.01 -8.55 3.16
CA GLY A 431 -6.63 -8.50 1.85
C GLY A 431 -8.09 -9.01 1.82
N ASN A 432 -8.61 -9.48 0.69
CA ASN A 432 -7.90 -9.69 -0.59
C ASN A 432 -7.56 -8.38 -1.33
N ASP A 433 -6.84 -8.48 -2.46
CA ASP A 433 -6.43 -7.36 -3.31
C ASP A 433 -7.61 -6.47 -3.75
N VAL A 434 -8.77 -7.08 -3.89
CA VAL A 434 -9.98 -6.41 -4.37
C VAL A 434 -10.74 -5.68 -3.30
N LEU A 435 -10.87 -6.26 -2.10
CA LEU A 435 -11.34 -5.50 -0.96
C LEU A 435 -10.45 -4.29 -0.71
N ASN A 436 -9.12 -4.49 -0.69
CA ASN A 436 -8.16 -3.40 -0.53
C ASN A 436 -8.37 -2.30 -1.58
N ARG A 437 -8.54 -2.67 -2.85
CA ARG A 437 -8.80 -1.69 -3.92
C ARG A 437 -10.15 -0.98 -3.75
N ARG A 438 -11.19 -1.68 -3.33
CA ARG A 438 -12.51 -1.07 -3.06
C ARG A 438 -12.43 -0.07 -1.92
N LEU A 439 -11.80 -0.43 -0.80
CA LEU A 439 -11.59 0.48 0.33
C LEU A 439 -10.79 1.72 -0.09
N ARG A 440 -9.76 1.55 -0.92
CA ARG A 440 -8.99 2.69 -1.48
C ARG A 440 -9.84 3.60 -2.37
N LEU A 441 -10.69 3.04 -3.23
CA LEU A 441 -11.59 3.83 -4.08
C LEU A 441 -12.67 4.55 -3.26
N LEU A 442 -13.17 3.90 -2.20
CA LEU A 442 -14.14 4.49 -1.28
C LEU A 442 -13.51 5.64 -0.49
N ALA A 443 -12.29 5.45 0.02
CA ALA A 443 -11.50 6.51 0.63
C ALA A 443 -11.33 7.69 -0.33
N ASP A 444 -10.94 7.43 -1.59
CA ASP A 444 -10.74 8.46 -2.62
C ASP A 444 -12.04 9.24 -2.88
N SER A 445 -13.19 8.56 -2.97
CA SER A 445 -14.50 9.20 -3.13
C SER A 445 -14.90 10.09 -1.95
N LYS A 446 -14.31 9.85 -0.77
CA LYS A 446 -14.51 10.64 0.44
C LYS A 446 -13.41 11.70 0.66
N GLY A 447 -12.50 11.89 -0.30
CA GLY A 447 -11.41 12.86 -0.18
C GLY A 447 -10.22 12.37 0.65
N PHE A 448 -10.02 11.06 0.74
CA PHE A 448 -8.90 10.44 1.47
C PHE A 448 -8.08 9.50 0.57
N ARG A 449 -6.81 9.33 0.91
CA ARG A 449 -5.92 8.31 0.34
C ARG A 449 -5.67 7.27 1.41
N LEU A 450 -6.08 6.03 1.13
CA LEU A 450 -5.79 4.87 1.98
C LEU A 450 -4.60 4.09 1.43
N ASP A 451 -3.65 3.75 2.29
CA ASP A 451 -2.63 2.73 2.03
C ASP A 451 -2.39 1.88 3.30
N ASP A 452 -1.36 1.03 3.29
CA ASP A 452 -1.04 0.16 4.44
C ASP A 452 -0.40 0.92 5.61
N THR A 453 -0.13 2.22 5.45
CA THR A 453 0.49 3.08 6.47
C THR A 453 -0.46 4.12 7.04
N GLY A 454 -1.70 4.19 6.56
CA GLY A 454 -2.65 5.18 7.07
C GLY A 454 -3.79 5.54 6.13
N LEU A 455 -4.61 6.47 6.62
CA LEU A 455 -5.68 7.13 5.88
C LEU A 455 -5.45 8.63 5.95
N PHE A 456 -5.11 9.22 4.80
CA PHE A 456 -4.59 10.57 4.71
C PHE A 456 -5.58 11.46 3.96
N PRO A 457 -5.84 12.70 4.40
CA PRO A 457 -6.57 13.65 3.57
C PRO A 457 -5.91 13.79 2.19
N ALA A 458 -6.72 13.71 1.13
CA ALA A 458 -6.29 13.94 -0.23
C ALA A 458 -6.48 15.42 -0.55
N THR A 459 -5.41 16.12 -0.93
CA THR A 459 -5.56 17.47 -1.50
C THR A 459 -6.12 17.35 -2.92
N GLN A 460 -7.00 18.27 -3.33
CA GLN A 460 -7.38 18.40 -4.73
C GLN A 460 -6.35 19.30 -5.43
N ALA A 461 -5.65 18.79 -6.45
CA ALA A 461 -4.88 19.68 -7.32
C ALA A 461 -5.82 20.35 -8.34
N ALA A 462 -5.57 21.61 -8.65
CA ALA A 462 -6.32 22.32 -9.69
C ALA A 462 -6.25 21.54 -11.02
N GLY A 463 -7.40 21.37 -11.68
CA GLY A 463 -7.48 20.71 -12.98
C GLY A 463 -7.73 19.19 -12.98
N GLY A 464 -8.28 18.62 -11.89
CA GLY A 464 -8.73 17.22 -11.86
C GLY A 464 -7.59 16.19 -11.82
N LYS A 465 -6.36 16.61 -11.54
CA LYS A 465 -5.24 15.72 -11.22
C LYS A 465 -5.22 15.42 -9.72
N LYS A 466 -4.76 14.21 -9.36
CA LYS A 466 -4.65 13.76 -7.97
C LYS A 466 -3.67 14.67 -7.21
N GLY A 467 -4.09 15.27 -6.10
CA GLY A 467 -3.18 16.05 -5.25
C GLY A 467 -2.29 15.17 -4.36
N ALA A 468 -1.42 15.83 -3.63
CA ALA A 468 -0.43 15.22 -2.73
C ALA A 468 -1.10 14.55 -1.52
N LYS A 469 -0.44 13.51 -0.99
CA LYS A 469 -0.79 12.83 0.25
C LYS A 469 -0.44 13.77 1.41
N ALA A 470 -1.41 14.11 2.27
CA ALA A 470 -1.10 14.88 3.48
C ALA A 470 -0.15 14.09 4.40
N SER A 471 0.64 14.80 5.22
CA SER A 471 1.59 14.19 6.16
C SER A 471 0.89 13.53 7.37
N ALA A 472 -0.22 14.11 7.83
CA ALA A 472 -0.99 13.58 8.96
C ALA A 472 -1.98 12.49 8.49
N SER A 473 -1.85 11.29 9.07
CA SER A 473 -2.87 10.23 8.97
C SER A 473 -3.93 10.39 10.05
N LEU A 474 -5.16 9.99 9.73
CA LEU A 474 -6.14 9.61 10.74
C LEU A 474 -5.63 8.43 11.56
N LYS A 475 -5.97 8.39 12.84
CA LYS A 475 -5.55 7.34 13.77
C LYS A 475 -6.70 6.39 14.07
N PHE A 476 -6.46 5.10 13.83
CA PHE A 476 -7.39 4.02 14.14
C PHE A 476 -6.60 2.88 14.80
N ASN A 477 -7.10 2.38 15.92
CA ASN A 477 -6.50 1.30 16.69
C ASN A 477 -6.93 -0.08 16.17
N GLU A 478 -8.11 -0.15 15.56
CA GLU A 478 -8.71 -1.40 15.08
C GLU A 478 -9.10 -1.34 13.61
N GLU A 479 -9.09 -2.50 12.94
CA GLU A 479 -9.53 -2.60 11.55
C GLU A 479 -10.98 -2.09 11.39
N LYS A 480 -11.85 -2.40 12.36
CA LYS A 480 -13.28 -2.06 12.31
C LYS A 480 -13.52 -0.55 12.23
N GLU A 481 -12.73 0.25 12.93
CA GLU A 481 -12.84 1.71 12.90
C GLU A 481 -12.56 2.28 11.50
N VAL A 482 -11.62 1.68 10.76
CA VAL A 482 -11.34 2.04 9.37
C VAL A 482 -12.54 1.76 8.47
N PHE A 483 -13.18 0.60 8.65
CA PHE A 483 -14.38 0.20 7.89
C PHE A 483 -15.54 1.15 8.18
N ASP A 484 -15.80 1.41 9.46
CA ASP A 484 -16.87 2.31 9.92
C ASP A 484 -16.68 3.73 9.37
N PHE A 485 -15.46 4.27 9.42
CA PHE A 485 -15.13 5.58 8.85
C PHE A 485 -15.40 5.64 7.34
N LEU A 486 -14.98 4.62 6.62
CA LEU A 486 -15.23 4.51 5.18
C LEU A 486 -16.71 4.26 4.86
N GLY A 487 -17.56 3.93 5.85
CA GLY A 487 -18.95 3.57 5.63
C GLY A 487 -19.08 2.27 4.85
N PHE A 488 -18.10 1.36 4.99
CA PHE A 488 -18.13 0.04 4.41
C PHE A 488 -18.51 -0.97 5.50
N PRO A 489 -19.48 -1.89 5.26
CA PRO A 489 -19.85 -2.89 6.26
C PRO A 489 -18.63 -3.69 6.73
N TRP A 490 -18.50 -3.86 8.05
CA TRP A 490 -17.47 -4.71 8.62
C TRP A 490 -17.53 -6.11 8.01
N LEU A 491 -16.37 -6.63 7.62
CA LEU A 491 -16.20 -7.99 7.14
C LEU A 491 -15.15 -8.68 8.00
N GLU A 492 -15.55 -9.80 8.62
CA GLU A 492 -14.61 -10.70 9.26
C GLU A 492 -13.58 -11.19 8.24
N PRO A 493 -12.33 -11.49 8.62
CA PRO A 493 -11.28 -11.88 7.66
C PRO A 493 -11.69 -12.98 6.67
N HIS A 494 -12.44 -13.99 7.12
CA HIS A 494 -12.91 -15.08 6.27
C HIS A 494 -13.97 -14.66 5.23
N GLU A 495 -14.67 -13.55 5.46
CA GLU A 495 -15.66 -12.94 4.54
C GLU A 495 -15.00 -12.04 3.48
N ARG A 496 -13.70 -11.75 3.61
CA ARG A 496 -12.95 -10.86 2.69
C ARG A 496 -12.48 -11.54 1.40
N ASN A 497 -12.99 -12.73 1.11
CA ASN A 497 -12.74 -13.47 -0.14
C ASN A 497 -13.73 -13.00 -1.23
N LEU A 498 -13.64 -11.72 -1.58
CA LEU A 498 -14.59 -11.02 -2.44
C LEU A 498 -14.41 -11.25 -3.94
#